data_AF-Q2S005-F1
#
_entry.id   AF-Q2S005-F1
#
_cell.length_a   1.000
_cell.length_b   1.000
_cell.length_c   1.000
_cell.angle_alpha   90.00
_cell.angle_beta   90.00
_cell.angle_gamma   90.00
#
_symmetry.space_group_name_H-M   'P 1'
#
loop_
_entity.id
_entity.type
_entity.pdbx_description
1 polymer ?
#
loop_
_entity_poly.entity_id
_entity_poly.type
_entity_poly.pdbx_seq_one_letter_code
_entity_poly.pdbx_strand_id
1 'polypeptide(L)'
;MVTFRALVRPDSLALRVPAAFGGDTRHLVAAQAASGAKYEGGAATVWSKGGTATVEIDGQRLENCTIAPQTEPQDEHPPNLQFRAVGQEPGWIVEVTDDSLRFAWAYGQHEVTAAQFVTDTDDERVLYSASTDRGPLRVVARPQYCTDPMNGRLFSHTVTVTLAGDVHTGCGHPTR
;
A
#
# COMPACT_ATOMS: atom_id res chain seq x y z
N MET A 1 -18.42 -11.26 -14.67
CA MET A 1 -18.00 -9.84 -14.71
C MET A 1 -16.48 -9.83 -14.67
N VAL A 2 -15.81 -9.11 -15.56
CA VAL A 2 -14.34 -9.02 -15.61
C VAL A 2 -13.93 -7.72 -14.94
N THR A 3 -12.97 -7.77 -14.02
CA THR A 3 -12.51 -6.60 -13.26
C THR A 3 -11.04 -6.36 -13.49
N PHE A 4 -10.72 -5.22 -14.09
CA PHE A 4 -9.34 -4.72 -14.20
C PHE A 4 -9.04 -3.83 -13.00
N ARG A 5 -7.80 -3.84 -12.52
CA ARG A 5 -7.32 -2.84 -11.58
C ARG A 5 -6.28 -1.96 -12.27
N ALA A 6 -6.42 -0.65 -12.12
CA ALA A 6 -5.54 0.32 -12.75
C ALA A 6 -5.00 1.29 -11.70
N LEU A 7 -3.67 1.38 -11.60
CA LEU A 7 -3.02 2.45 -10.84
C LEU A 7 -2.66 3.57 -11.82
N VAL A 8 -3.34 4.71 -11.69
CA VAL A 8 -3.18 5.85 -12.60
C VAL A 8 -2.22 6.88 -12.00
N ARG A 9 -1.25 7.32 -12.79
CA ARG A 9 -0.35 8.47 -12.54
C ARG A 9 -0.51 9.47 -13.70
N PRO A 10 -0.02 10.72 -13.58
CA PRO A 10 -0.19 11.72 -14.64
C PRO A 10 0.22 11.25 -16.04
N ASP A 11 1.35 10.53 -16.15
CA ASP A 11 1.92 10.13 -17.46
C ASP A 11 1.90 8.61 -17.71
N SER A 12 1.40 7.82 -16.77
CA SER A 12 1.48 6.36 -16.84
C SER A 12 0.34 5.67 -16.13
N LEU A 13 -0.04 4.49 -16.60
CA LEU A 13 -1.03 3.62 -15.97
C LEU A 13 -0.46 2.20 -15.83
N ALA A 14 -0.51 1.62 -14.64
CA ALA A 14 -0.22 0.20 -14.44
C ALA A 14 -1.54 -0.58 -14.40
N LEU A 15 -1.76 -1.42 -15.41
CA LEU A 15 -2.98 -2.21 -15.57
C LEU A 15 -2.72 -3.64 -15.11
N ARG A 16 -3.39 -4.07 -14.03
CA ARG A 16 -3.41 -5.48 -13.62
C ARG A 16 -4.47 -6.22 -14.42
N VAL A 17 -4.02 -7.14 -15.25
CA VAL A 17 -4.83 -7.94 -16.16
C VAL A 17 -5.35 -9.19 -15.43
N PRO A 18 -6.65 -9.53 -15.54
CA PRO A 18 -7.19 -10.75 -14.94
C PRO A 18 -6.57 -12.00 -15.56
N ALA A 19 -6.57 -13.11 -14.81
CA ALA A 19 -6.03 -14.39 -15.28
C ALA A 19 -6.65 -14.87 -16.61
N ALA A 20 -7.92 -14.54 -16.87
CA ALA A 20 -8.60 -14.85 -18.13
C ALA A 20 -7.97 -14.18 -19.37
N PHE A 21 -7.13 -13.16 -19.17
CA PHE A 21 -6.45 -12.38 -20.21
C PHE A 21 -4.93 -12.39 -20.03
N GLY A 22 -4.38 -13.36 -19.28
CA GLY A 22 -2.93 -13.53 -19.08
C GLY A 22 -2.43 -13.28 -17.65
N GLY A 23 -3.19 -12.57 -16.81
CA GLY A 23 -2.89 -12.44 -15.37
C GLY A 23 -1.72 -11.51 -15.02
N ASP A 24 -1.11 -10.85 -16.00
CA ASP A 24 0.10 -10.05 -15.83
C ASP A 24 -0.20 -8.56 -15.61
N THR A 25 0.84 -7.76 -15.40
CA THR A 25 0.72 -6.31 -15.26
C THR A 25 1.29 -5.61 -16.48
N ARG A 26 0.46 -4.81 -17.15
CA ARG A 26 0.85 -4.03 -18.34
C ARG A 26 1.11 -2.59 -17.94
N HIS A 27 2.26 -2.06 -18.36
CA HIS A 27 2.60 -0.66 -18.18
C HIS A 27 2.20 0.12 -19.43
N LEU A 28 1.34 1.11 -19.24
CA LEU A 28 0.82 1.98 -20.29
C LEU A 28 1.35 3.40 -20.09
N VAL A 29 1.63 4.09 -21.19
CA VAL A 29 1.99 5.51 -21.19
C VAL A 29 0.80 6.35 -21.66
N ALA A 30 0.69 7.57 -21.14
CA ALA A 30 -0.33 8.50 -21.59
C ALA A 30 -0.18 8.77 -23.10
N ALA A 31 -1.29 8.72 -23.82
CA ALA A 31 -1.35 8.95 -25.26
C ALA A 31 -2.31 10.09 -25.58
N GLN A 32 -2.08 10.76 -26.70
CA GLN A 32 -2.96 11.84 -27.15
C GLN A 32 -4.37 11.29 -27.45
N ALA A 33 -5.38 11.96 -26.92
CA ALA A 33 -6.78 11.63 -27.13
C ALA A 33 -7.60 12.90 -27.42
N ALA A 34 -8.63 12.79 -28.27
CA ALA A 34 -9.52 13.91 -28.58
C ALA A 34 -10.41 14.32 -27.38
N SER A 35 -10.66 13.39 -26.46
CA SER A 35 -11.42 13.62 -25.22
C SER A 35 -11.17 12.47 -24.25
N GLY A 36 -11.10 12.77 -22.96
CA GLY A 36 -10.82 11.76 -21.93
C GLY A 36 -9.33 11.44 -21.79
N ALA A 37 -9.00 10.44 -20.97
CA ALA A 37 -7.63 10.01 -20.73
C ALA A 37 -7.36 8.68 -21.44
N LYS A 38 -6.37 8.67 -22.32
CA LYS A 38 -5.95 7.47 -23.05
C LYS A 38 -4.55 7.06 -22.61
N TYR A 39 -4.36 5.77 -22.38
CA TYR A 39 -3.08 5.16 -22.08
C TYR A 39 -2.88 3.93 -22.98
N GLU A 40 -1.67 3.73 -23.48
CA GLU A 40 -1.34 2.61 -24.38
C GLU A 40 0.04 2.02 -24.08
N GLY A 41 0.22 0.73 -24.33
CA GLY A 41 1.48 0.02 -24.09
C GLY A 41 1.28 -1.48 -23.91
N GLY A 42 2.30 -2.27 -24.27
CA GLY A 42 2.29 -3.72 -24.04
C GLY A 42 1.06 -4.44 -24.58
N ALA A 43 0.64 -4.14 -25.81
CA ALA A 43 -0.56 -4.68 -26.46
C ALA A 43 -1.88 -4.43 -25.72
N ALA A 44 -1.92 -3.41 -24.86
CA ALA A 44 -3.11 -2.95 -24.17
C ALA A 44 -3.36 -1.46 -24.41
N THR A 45 -4.64 -1.06 -24.39
CA THR A 45 -5.09 0.33 -24.44
C THR A 45 -6.20 0.52 -23.42
N VAL A 46 -6.12 1.59 -22.63
CA VAL A 46 -7.19 2.02 -21.73
C VAL A 46 -7.59 3.43 -22.13
N TRP A 47 -8.86 3.62 -22.47
CA TRP A 47 -9.40 4.94 -22.78
C TRP A 47 -10.62 5.23 -21.91
N SER A 48 -10.49 6.18 -20.99
CA SER A 48 -11.56 6.57 -20.08
C SER A 48 -12.15 7.93 -20.45
N LYS A 49 -13.46 8.05 -20.28
CA LYS A 49 -14.21 9.31 -20.45
C LYS A 49 -15.36 9.37 -19.45
N GLY A 50 -15.29 10.30 -18.51
CA GLY A 50 -16.27 10.39 -17.43
C GLY A 50 -16.22 9.16 -16.53
N GLY A 51 -17.37 8.53 -16.26
CA GLY A 51 -17.48 7.33 -15.42
C GLY A 51 -17.33 5.99 -16.17
N THR A 52 -16.97 6.02 -17.46
CA THR A 52 -16.81 4.80 -18.27
C THR A 52 -15.44 4.72 -18.92
N ALA A 53 -15.05 3.50 -19.28
CA ALA A 53 -13.82 3.20 -19.97
C ALA A 53 -14.03 2.15 -21.07
N THR A 54 -13.13 2.20 -22.05
CA THR A 54 -12.88 1.13 -23.00
C THR A 54 -11.52 0.54 -22.68
N VAL A 55 -11.44 -0.79 -22.59
CA VAL A 55 -10.19 -1.51 -22.37
C VAL A 55 -9.98 -2.46 -23.53
N GLU A 56 -8.83 -2.38 -24.18
CA GLU A 56 -8.40 -3.31 -25.22
C GLU A 56 -7.15 -4.03 -24.72
N ILE A 57 -7.14 -5.36 -24.79
CA ILE A 57 -5.99 -6.19 -24.41
C ILE A 57 -5.85 -7.32 -25.42
N ASP A 58 -4.65 -7.45 -26.00
CA ASP A 58 -4.29 -8.54 -26.90
C ASP A 58 -5.34 -8.72 -28.05
N GLY A 59 -5.86 -7.61 -28.55
CA GLY A 59 -6.87 -7.54 -29.63
C GLY A 59 -8.32 -7.74 -29.19
N GLN A 60 -8.58 -8.03 -27.90
CA GLN A 60 -9.92 -8.11 -27.34
C GLN A 60 -10.36 -6.77 -26.78
N ARG A 61 -11.44 -6.23 -27.34
CA ARG A 61 -12.01 -4.94 -26.96
C ARG A 61 -13.20 -5.11 -26.02
N LEU A 62 -13.13 -4.47 -24.87
CA LEU A 62 -14.16 -4.42 -23.85
C LEU A 62 -14.70 -3.00 -23.77
N GLU A 63 -15.97 -2.85 -24.12
CA GLU A 63 -16.68 -1.57 -24.13
C GLU A 63 -17.60 -1.44 -22.91
N ASN A 64 -17.99 -0.21 -22.57
CA ASN A 64 -18.87 0.10 -21.45
C ASN A 64 -18.34 -0.41 -20.09
N CYS A 65 -17.02 -0.44 -19.89
CA CYS A 65 -16.47 -0.71 -18.57
C CYS A 65 -16.85 0.44 -17.64
N THR A 66 -17.55 0.16 -16.55
CA THR A 66 -17.83 1.17 -15.54
C THR A 66 -16.59 1.37 -14.69
N ILE A 67 -16.16 2.62 -14.56
CA ILE A 67 -15.12 2.98 -13.60
C ILE A 67 -15.79 2.95 -12.23
N ALA A 68 -15.49 1.92 -11.44
CA ALA A 68 -15.88 1.93 -10.04
C ALA A 68 -15.22 3.16 -9.39
N PRO A 69 -15.94 3.94 -8.56
CA PRO A 69 -15.28 4.88 -7.67
C PRO A 69 -14.19 4.14 -6.91
N GLN A 70 -13.10 4.82 -6.55
CA GLN A 70 -11.97 4.25 -5.82
C GLN A 70 -12.38 3.82 -4.40
N THR A 71 -13.26 2.84 -4.30
CA THR A 71 -13.17 1.84 -3.27
C THR A 71 -12.23 0.82 -3.91
N GLU A 72 -10.94 0.94 -3.61
CA GLU A 72 -10.15 -0.29 -3.41
C GLU A 72 -11.10 -1.25 -2.69
N PRO A 73 -11.26 -2.52 -3.12
CA PRO A 73 -11.93 -3.46 -2.24
C PRO A 73 -11.23 -3.27 -0.92
N GLN A 74 -11.98 -2.81 0.10
CA GLN A 74 -11.47 -2.61 1.43
C GLN A 74 -10.69 -3.87 1.68
N ASP A 75 -9.35 -3.77 1.67
CA ASP A 75 -8.54 -4.79 2.27
C ASP A 75 -9.07 -4.72 3.69
N GLU A 76 -10.01 -5.62 3.98
CA GLU A 76 -10.44 -5.98 5.31
C GLU A 76 -9.11 -6.21 5.99
N HIS A 77 -8.58 -5.18 6.66
CA HIS A 77 -7.29 -5.27 7.30
C HIS A 77 -7.44 -6.48 8.19
N PRO A 78 -6.79 -7.60 7.86
CA PRO A 78 -7.10 -8.83 8.56
C PRO A 78 -6.83 -8.53 10.03
N PRO A 79 -7.72 -8.92 10.95
CA PRO A 79 -7.33 -8.97 12.33
C PRO A 79 -6.01 -9.77 12.34
N ASN A 80 -4.93 -9.15 12.81
CA ASN A 80 -3.55 -9.66 12.75
C ASN A 80 -2.76 -9.38 11.45
N LEU A 81 -2.92 -8.21 10.83
CA LEU A 81 -2.01 -7.76 9.77
C LEU A 81 -0.55 -7.82 10.26
N GLN A 82 0.25 -8.69 9.62
CA GLN A 82 1.69 -8.75 9.88
C GLN A 82 2.38 -7.62 9.13
N PHE A 83 3.31 -6.96 9.79
CA PHE A 83 3.75 -5.66 9.33
C PHE A 83 5.22 -5.41 9.65
N ARG A 84 5.93 -4.77 8.73
CA ARG A 84 7.32 -4.34 8.95
C ARG A 84 7.50 -2.89 8.57
N ALA A 85 8.10 -2.14 9.49
CA ALA A 85 8.41 -0.73 9.30
C ALA A 85 9.84 -0.39 9.70
N VAL A 86 10.37 0.66 9.09
CA VAL A 86 11.73 1.15 9.32
C VAL A 86 11.75 2.68 9.29
N GLY A 87 12.68 3.28 10.02
CA GLY A 87 13.01 4.69 9.90
C GLY A 87 14.50 4.93 10.13
N GLN A 88 14.98 6.08 9.67
CA GLN A 88 16.40 6.24 9.32
C GLN A 88 17.26 6.95 10.37
N GLU A 89 16.75 7.88 11.18
CA GLU A 89 17.62 8.67 12.08
C GLU A 89 16.94 9.06 13.40
N PRO A 90 17.40 8.50 14.54
CA PRO A 90 18.24 7.30 14.65
C PRO A 90 17.52 6.08 14.06
N GLY A 91 18.29 5.13 13.51
CA GLY A 91 17.73 3.95 12.85
C GLY A 91 16.85 3.12 13.77
N TRP A 92 15.67 2.73 13.29
CA TRP A 92 14.74 1.88 14.03
C TRP A 92 13.97 0.94 13.10
N ILE A 93 13.44 -0.13 13.69
CA ILE A 93 12.64 -1.15 13.04
C ILE A 93 11.47 -1.56 13.93
N VAL A 94 10.31 -1.77 13.29
CA VAL A 94 9.17 -2.46 13.88
C VAL A 94 8.90 -3.73 13.10
N GLU A 95 8.61 -4.80 13.83
CA GLU A 95 8.13 -6.06 13.29
C GLU A 95 6.89 -6.50 14.08
N VAL A 96 5.82 -6.77 13.35
CA VAL A 96 4.56 -7.27 13.89
C VAL A 96 4.29 -8.63 13.27
N THR A 97 4.14 -9.64 14.11
CA THR A 97 3.70 -10.99 13.76
C THR A 97 2.42 -11.31 14.50
N ASP A 98 1.87 -12.51 14.31
CA ASP A 98 0.65 -12.96 15.00
C ASP A 98 0.82 -12.95 16.53
N ASP A 99 2.04 -13.22 17.02
CA ASP A 99 2.33 -13.43 18.44
C ASP A 99 3.31 -12.41 19.03
N SER A 100 3.78 -11.43 18.24
CA SER A 100 4.77 -10.46 18.74
C SER A 100 4.67 -9.09 18.09
N LEU A 101 4.78 -8.06 18.92
CA LEU A 101 5.05 -6.68 18.52
C LEU A 101 6.44 -6.30 19.03
N ARG A 102 7.39 -6.14 18.12
CA ARG A 102 8.79 -5.79 18.41
C ARG A 102 9.12 -4.41 17.89
N PHE A 103 9.76 -3.59 18.73
CA PHE A 103 10.34 -2.32 18.34
C PHE A 103 11.80 -2.28 18.77
N ALA A 104 12.71 -2.07 17.83
CA ALA A 104 14.13 -1.85 18.11
C ALA A 104 14.58 -0.52 17.52
N TRP A 105 15.34 0.25 18.30
CA TRP A 105 15.77 1.61 17.95
C TRP A 105 17.24 1.84 18.30
N ALA A 106 17.73 3.04 17.98
CA ALA A 106 19.14 3.39 18.12
C ALA A 106 20.06 2.38 17.39
N TYR A 107 19.69 2.02 16.16
CA TYR A 107 20.38 1.02 15.35
C TYR A 107 20.43 -0.38 16.00
N GLY A 108 19.38 -0.72 16.77
CA GLY A 108 19.26 -2.01 17.44
C GLY A 108 19.97 -2.11 18.79
N GLN A 109 20.51 -1.00 19.31
CA GLN A 109 21.10 -0.97 20.66
C GLN A 109 20.05 -1.14 21.77
N HIS A 110 18.81 -0.82 21.45
CA HIS A 110 17.69 -0.96 22.36
C HIS A 110 16.54 -1.65 21.65
N GLU A 111 15.82 -2.48 22.39
CA GLU A 111 14.61 -3.12 21.90
C GLU A 111 13.59 -3.32 23.01
N VAL A 112 12.35 -3.51 22.58
CA VAL A 112 11.24 -3.91 23.41
C VAL A 112 10.33 -4.83 22.60
N THR A 113 9.81 -5.86 23.25
CA THR A 113 8.93 -6.86 22.64
C THR A 113 7.72 -7.09 23.53
N ALA A 114 6.54 -7.10 22.92
CA ALA A 114 5.29 -7.47 23.59
C ALA A 114 4.68 -8.70 22.91
N ALA A 115 4.42 -9.74 23.70
CA ALA A 115 3.67 -10.92 23.25
C ALA A 115 2.15 -10.68 23.28
N GLN A 116 1.70 -9.70 24.07
CA GLN A 116 0.29 -9.30 24.16
C GLN A 116 0.16 -7.85 23.70
N PHE A 117 -0.58 -7.67 22.61
CA PHE A 117 -0.88 -6.36 22.04
C PHE A 117 -2.31 -6.37 21.50
N VAL A 118 -2.89 -5.18 21.39
CA VAL A 118 -4.20 -4.97 20.80
C VAL A 118 -3.99 -4.38 19.41
N THR A 119 -4.69 -4.93 18.43
CA THR A 119 -4.80 -4.37 17.09
C THR A 119 -6.17 -3.74 16.95
N ASP A 120 -6.19 -2.47 16.57
CA ASP A 120 -7.40 -1.72 16.24
C ASP A 120 -7.24 -1.19 14.82
N THR A 121 -8.25 -1.41 13.99
CA THR A 121 -8.16 -1.10 12.58
C THR A 121 -9.41 -0.41 12.07
N ASP A 122 -9.22 0.67 11.35
CA ASP A 122 -10.26 1.43 10.66
C ASP A 122 -9.86 1.68 9.19
N ASP A 123 -10.70 2.41 8.43
CA ASP A 123 -10.43 2.72 7.02
C ASP A 123 -9.21 3.66 6.83
N GLU A 124 -8.73 4.33 7.88
CA GLU A 124 -7.65 5.32 7.80
C GLU A 124 -6.29 4.81 8.32
N ARG A 125 -6.28 3.75 9.14
CA ARG A 125 -5.07 3.26 9.79
C ARG A 125 -5.22 1.88 10.43
N VAL A 126 -4.06 1.26 10.66
CA VAL A 126 -3.87 0.16 11.62
C VAL A 126 -3.13 0.68 12.83
N LEU A 127 -3.65 0.40 14.02
CA LEU A 127 -3.06 0.74 15.30
C LEU A 127 -2.70 -0.54 16.07
N TYR A 128 -1.42 -0.71 16.38
CA TYR A 128 -0.95 -1.72 17.33
C TYR A 128 -0.60 -1.03 18.65
N SER A 129 -1.11 -1.56 19.75
CA SER A 129 -0.88 -1.01 21.09
C SER A 129 -0.50 -2.08 22.09
N ALA A 130 0.58 -1.86 22.84
CA ALA A 130 1.03 -2.76 23.89
C ALA A 130 1.49 -1.99 25.13
N SER A 131 1.40 -2.64 26.29
CA SER A 131 2.10 -2.20 27.49
C SER A 131 3.39 -3.01 27.62
N THR A 132 4.52 -2.33 27.80
CA THR A 132 5.84 -2.94 27.86
C THR A 132 6.59 -2.53 29.13
N ASP A 133 7.72 -3.18 29.40
CA ASP A 133 8.65 -2.79 30.47
C ASP A 133 9.29 -1.41 30.25
N ARG A 134 9.30 -0.92 29.01
CA ARG A 134 9.76 0.42 28.61
C ARG A 134 8.64 1.46 28.55
N GLY A 135 7.40 1.09 28.87
CA GLY A 135 6.22 1.95 28.83
C GLY A 135 5.24 1.58 27.71
N PRO A 136 4.22 2.43 27.45
CA PRO A 136 3.26 2.18 26.40
C PRO A 136 3.91 2.29 25.02
N LEU A 137 3.73 1.25 24.20
CA LEU A 137 4.13 1.22 22.80
C LEU A 137 2.89 1.35 21.91
N ARG A 138 2.92 2.32 20.99
CA ARG A 138 1.90 2.49 19.95
C ARG A 138 2.57 2.54 18.58
N VAL A 139 2.05 1.78 17.63
CA VAL A 139 2.47 1.81 16.23
C VAL A 139 1.24 2.10 15.38
N VAL A 140 1.28 3.21 14.65
CA VAL A 140 0.21 3.63 13.74
C VAL A 140 0.72 3.53 12.32
N ALA A 141 0.12 2.66 11.52
CA ALA A 141 0.38 2.55 10.08
C ALA A 141 -0.80 3.15 9.31
N ARG A 142 -0.53 4.16 8.47
CA ARG A 142 -1.53 4.78 7.59
C ARG A 142 -1.28 4.35 6.15
N PRO A 143 -2.31 4.03 5.34
CA PRO A 143 -2.17 3.65 3.93
C PRO A 143 -1.85 4.89 3.08
N GLN A 144 -0.67 5.46 3.32
CA GLN A 144 -0.11 6.61 2.64
C GLN A 144 1.26 6.22 2.10
N TYR A 145 1.48 6.45 0.81
CA TYR A 145 2.76 6.14 0.19
C TYR A 145 3.91 6.89 0.87
N CYS A 146 4.96 6.13 1.20
CA CYS A 146 6.16 6.62 1.88
C CYS A 146 7.38 6.21 1.06
N THR A 147 8.30 7.14 0.81
CA THR A 147 9.52 6.85 0.04
C THR A 147 10.70 6.87 1.00
N ASP A 148 11.49 5.80 1.02
CA ASP A 148 12.72 5.72 1.82
C ASP A 148 13.76 6.69 1.22
N PRO A 149 14.19 7.73 1.98
CA PRO A 149 15.08 8.76 1.46
C PRO A 149 16.47 8.21 1.11
N MET A 150 16.87 7.05 1.65
CA MET A 150 18.21 6.48 1.44
C MET A 150 18.37 5.77 0.08
N ASN A 151 17.31 5.12 -0.41
CA ASN A 151 17.38 4.29 -1.62
C ASN A 151 16.22 4.52 -2.60
N GLY A 152 15.26 5.40 -2.27
CA GLY A 152 14.11 5.72 -3.10
C GLY A 152 13.03 4.62 -3.14
N ARG A 153 13.11 3.60 -2.28
CA ARG A 153 12.12 2.52 -2.25
C ARG A 153 10.77 3.06 -1.79
N LEU A 154 9.73 2.74 -2.56
CA LEU A 154 8.35 3.06 -2.23
C LEU A 154 7.75 2.00 -1.28
N PHE A 155 7.09 2.47 -0.24
CA PHE A 155 6.35 1.70 0.74
C PHE A 155 4.88 2.12 0.69
N SER A 156 3.98 1.18 0.99
CA SER A 156 2.52 1.43 0.97
C SER A 156 2.03 2.24 2.17
N HIS A 157 2.80 2.28 3.27
CA HIS A 157 2.37 2.92 4.50
C HIS A 157 3.39 3.91 5.07
N THR A 158 2.88 5.01 5.62
CA THR A 158 3.59 5.89 6.55
C THR A 158 3.33 5.39 7.96
N VAL A 159 4.39 5.29 8.75
CA VAL A 159 4.34 4.66 10.08
C VAL A 159 4.83 5.64 11.12
N THR A 160 4.06 5.77 12.20
CA THR A 160 4.44 6.50 13.41
C THR A 160 4.50 5.54 14.58
N VAL A 161 5.65 5.48 15.23
CA VAL A 161 5.87 4.72 16.46
C VAL A 161 5.92 5.70 17.62
N THR A 162 5.32 5.35 18.74
CA THR A 162 5.41 6.11 19.99
C THR A 162 5.74 5.15 21.13
N LEU A 163 6.89 5.32 21.77
CA LEU A 163 7.30 4.56 22.94
C LEU A 163 7.44 5.51 24.12
N ALA A 164 6.61 5.35 25.16
CA ALA A 164 6.65 6.19 26.36
C ALA A 164 6.62 7.72 26.12
N GLY A 165 6.09 8.15 24.97
CA GLY A 165 6.04 9.56 24.54
C GLY A 165 7.06 9.93 23.46
N ASP A 166 8.11 9.14 23.26
CA ASP A 166 9.09 9.35 22.19
C ASP A 166 8.51 8.92 20.85
N VAL A 167 8.51 9.82 19.87
CA VAL A 167 7.87 9.62 18.57
C VAL A 167 8.92 9.39 17.48
N HIS A 168 8.69 8.36 16.67
CA HIS A 168 9.49 8.03 15.50
C HIS A 168 8.60 7.93 14.27
N THR A 169 9.08 8.42 13.11
CA THR A 169 8.34 8.37 11.84
C THR A 169 9.16 7.68 10.76
N GLY A 170 8.51 6.90 9.92
CA GLY A 170 9.16 6.07 8.91
C GLY A 170 8.17 5.44 7.93
N CYS A 171 8.66 4.44 7.21
CA CYS A 171 7.91 3.78 6.14
C CYS A 171 7.68 2.30 6.49
N GLY A 172 6.55 1.73 6.05
CA GLY A 172 6.24 0.33 6.30
C GLY A 172 5.40 -0.33 5.21
N HIS A 173 5.34 -1.65 5.29
CA HIS A 173 4.54 -2.47 4.38
C HIS A 173 4.00 -3.71 5.12
N PRO A 174 2.82 -4.20 4.73
CA PRO A 174 2.36 -5.52 5.10
C PRO A 174 3.35 -6.59 4.66
N THR A 175 3.51 -7.61 5.49
CA THR A 175 4.31 -8.81 5.18
C THR A 175 3.44 -10.05 4.95
N ARG A 176 2.14 -9.97 5.25
CA ARG A 176 1.15 -11.00 5.00
C ARG A 176 -0.23 -10.39 4.80
#